data_AF-A0A0R1RZF8-F1
#
_entry.id   AF-A0A0R1RZF8-F1
#
_cell.length_a   1.000
_cell.length_b   1.000
_cell.length_c   1.000
_cell.angle_alpha   90.00
_cell.angle_beta   90.00
_cell.angle_gamma   90.00
#
_symmetry.space_group_name_H-M   'P 1'
#
loop_
_entity.id
_entity.type
_entity.pdbx_description
1 polymer ?
#
loop_
_entity_poly.entity_id
_entity_poly.type
_entity_poly.pdbx_seq_one_letter_code
_entity_poly.pdbx_strand_id
1 'polypeptide(L)'
;MVKTADITITRLERTKGAGWMTIYVNGDVGAVRAAISAGQEAAEKDDKFVTAEIIARPTEELSRLVKPTKTAPVAKETVKINTEVKNKNNKTKK
;
A
#
# COMPACT_ATOMS: atom_id res chain seq x y z
N MET A 1 4.65 -4.21 2.50
CA MET A 1 4.17 -2.86 2.09
C MET A 1 3.09 -2.34 3.05
N VAL A 2 1.79 -2.28 2.68
CA VAL A 2 0.73 -1.62 3.48
C VAL A 2 0.46 -2.26 4.84
N LYS A 3 0.74 -3.56 4.98
CA LYS A 3 0.65 -4.28 6.26
C LYS A 3 1.84 -4.02 7.18
N THR A 4 2.91 -3.41 6.67
CA THR A 4 4.19 -3.24 7.36
C THR A 4 4.37 -1.82 7.89
N ALA A 5 3.85 -0.83 7.17
CA ALA A 5 3.96 0.58 7.53
C ALA A 5 2.73 1.35 7.08
N ASP A 6 2.51 2.52 7.70
CA ASP A 6 1.43 3.43 7.34
C ASP A 6 1.78 4.17 6.04
N ILE A 7 1.30 3.62 4.93
CA ILE A 7 1.49 4.16 3.57
C ILE A 7 0.21 3.97 2.76
N THR A 8 0.02 4.82 1.75
CA THR A 8 -1.14 4.73 0.84
C THR A 8 -0.69 4.34 -0.55
N ILE A 9 -1.30 3.28 -1.11
CA ILE A 9 -1.13 2.93 -2.52
C ILE A 9 -1.94 3.92 -3.37
N THR A 10 -1.25 4.64 -4.24
CA THR A 10 -1.82 5.73 -5.02
C THR A 10 -2.24 5.26 -6.41
N ARG A 11 -1.38 4.48 -7.08
CA ARG A 11 -1.61 4.02 -8.44
C ARG A 11 -0.91 2.69 -8.67
N LEU A 12 -1.50 1.87 -9.52
CA LEU A 12 -0.90 0.66 -10.05
C LEU A 12 -0.86 0.84 -11.57
N GLU A 13 0.35 0.96 -12.10
CA GLU A 13 0.59 1.29 -13.49
C GLU A 13 1.10 0.08 -14.23
N ARG A 14 0.53 -0.17 -15.42
CA ARG A 14 1.06 -1.14 -16.37
C ARG A 14 2.03 -0.42 -17.30
N THR A 15 3.24 -0.92 -17.42
CA THR A 15 4.20 -0.37 -18.39
C THR A 15 3.81 -0.78 -19.81
N LYS A 16 4.29 -0.01 -20.80
CA LYS A 16 4.12 -0.33 -22.23
C LYS A 16 5.04 -1.50 -22.61
N GLY A 17 4.67 -2.73 -22.23
CA GLY A 17 5.35 -3.96 -22.64
C GLY A 17 5.61 -4.96 -21.51
N ALA A 18 5.82 -6.22 -21.92
CA ALA A 18 6.29 -7.37 -21.13
C ALA A 18 5.49 -7.77 -19.88
N GLY A 19 4.34 -7.13 -19.61
CA GLY A 19 3.50 -7.43 -18.44
C GLY A 19 4.02 -6.85 -17.12
N TRP A 20 4.90 -5.84 -17.18
CA TRP A 20 5.49 -5.28 -15.97
C TRP A 20 4.51 -4.32 -15.30
N MET A 21 4.58 -4.30 -13.98
CA MET A 21 3.68 -3.52 -13.14
C MET A 21 4.50 -2.70 -12.15
N THR A 22 4.10 -1.45 -11.97
CA THR A 22 4.74 -0.52 -11.03
C THR A 22 3.69 -0.02 -10.06
N ILE A 23 3.99 -0.12 -8.77
CA ILE A 23 3.10 0.32 -7.70
C ILE A 23 3.64 1.63 -7.15
N TYR A 24 2.81 2.66 -7.14
CA TYR A 24 3.12 3.95 -6.56
C TYR A 24 2.58 4.02 -5.13
N VAL A 25 3.45 4.36 -4.20
CA VAL A 25 3.15 4.49 -2.78
C VAL A 25 3.51 5.90 -2.30
N ASN A 26 2.68 6.45 -1.42
CA ASN A 26 2.91 7.75 -0.77
C ASN A 26 2.84 7.59 0.75
N GLY A 27 3.65 8.39 1.45
CA GLY A 27 3.73 8.43 2.91
C GLY A 27 5.02 9.11 3.37
N ASP A 28 5.30 9.07 4.67
CA ASP A 28 6.56 9.56 5.22
C ASP A 28 7.74 8.70 4.77
N VAL A 29 8.90 9.32 4.54
CA VAL A 29 10.09 8.64 3.99
C VAL A 29 10.50 7.40 4.80
N GLY A 30 10.38 7.48 6.14
CA GLY A 30 10.64 6.34 7.02
C GLY A 30 9.67 5.18 6.83
N ALA A 31 8.37 5.48 6.75
CA ALA A 31 7.32 4.50 6.50
C ALA A 31 7.46 3.88 5.10
N VAL A 32 7.73 4.69 4.08
CA VAL A 32 7.94 4.24 2.70
C VAL A 32 9.17 3.33 2.58
N ARG A 33 10.29 3.65 3.25
CA ARG A 33 11.47 2.76 3.30
C ARG A 33 11.15 1.40 3.90
N ALA A 34 10.49 1.38 5.05
CA ALA A 34 10.12 0.12 5.71
C ALA A 34 9.16 -0.71 4.84
N ALA A 35 8.18 -0.06 4.22
CA ALA A 35 7.23 -0.71 3.33
C ALA A 35 7.91 -1.34 2.10
N ILE A 36 8.84 -0.61 1.47
CA ILE A 36 9.56 -1.06 0.27
C ILE A 36 10.51 -2.20 0.61
N SER A 37 11.28 -2.11 1.68
CA SER A 37 12.18 -3.20 2.09
C SER A 37 11.43 -4.52 2.29
N ALA A 38 10.30 -4.50 3.01
CA ALA A 38 9.45 -5.69 3.16
C ALA A 38 8.75 -6.12 1.87
N GLY A 39 8.47 -5.19 0.96
CA GLY A 39 7.89 -5.49 -0.35
C GLY A 39 8.89 -6.13 -1.31
N GLN A 40 10.13 -5.66 -1.29
CA GLN A 40 11.24 -6.17 -2.07
C GLN A 40 11.55 -7.61 -1.66
N GLU A 41 11.70 -7.88 -0.35
CA GLU A 41 11.94 -9.25 0.14
C GLU A 41 10.83 -10.23 -0.30
N ALA A 42 9.57 -9.78 -0.32
CA ALA A 42 8.45 -10.60 -0.79
C ALA A 42 8.49 -10.82 -2.32
N ALA A 43 8.86 -9.81 -3.10
CA ALA A 43 8.94 -9.90 -4.56
C ALA A 43 10.18 -10.68 -5.05
N GLU A 44 11.28 -10.60 -4.31
CA GLU A 44 12.50 -11.38 -4.55
C GLU A 44 12.27 -12.87 -4.33
N LYS A 45 11.47 -13.26 -3.32
CA LYS A 45 11.07 -14.67 -3.11
C LYS A 45 10.35 -15.30 -4.30
N ASP A 46 9.67 -14.47 -5.10
CA ASP A 46 8.93 -14.91 -6.28
C ASP A 46 9.70 -14.68 -7.60
N ASP A 47 10.97 -14.24 -7.54
CA ASP A 47 11.81 -13.87 -8.70
C ASP A 47 11.16 -12.86 -9.66
N LYS A 48 10.26 -12.01 -9.15
CA LYS A 48 9.52 -10.99 -9.93
C LYS A 48 9.97 -9.57 -9.62
N PHE A 49 11.01 -9.41 -8.81
CA PHE A 49 11.55 -8.11 -8.49
C PHE A 49 12.38 -7.55 -9.65
N VAL A 50 12.20 -6.27 -9.91
CA VAL A 50 12.93 -5.55 -10.96
C VAL A 50 13.73 -4.42 -10.34
N THR A 51 13.03 -3.47 -9.72
CA THR A 51 13.62 -2.28 -9.11
C THR A 51 12.66 -1.67 -8.11
N ALA A 52 13.21 -0.97 -7.11
CA ALA A 52 12.49 -0.11 -6.20
C ALA A 52 13.34 1.11 -5.91
N GLU A 53 12.71 2.29 -5.87
CA GLU A 53 13.40 3.57 -5.69
C GLU A 53 12.54 4.51 -4.83
N ILE A 54 13.19 5.42 -4.09
CA ILE A 54 12.51 6.29 -3.13
C ILE A 54 12.85 7.75 -3.39
N ILE A 55 11.81 8.53 -3.68
CA ILE A 55 11.93 9.98 -3.87
C ILE A 55 11.39 10.66 -2.62
N ALA A 56 12.29 11.06 -1.72
CA ALA A 56 11.92 11.62 -0.41
C ALA A 56 11.16 12.95 -0.48
N ARG A 57 11.45 13.77 -1.49
CA ARG A 57 10.84 15.10 -1.66
C ARG A 57 10.52 15.34 -3.13
N PRO A 58 9.41 14.78 -3.64
CA PRO A 58 9.04 14.95 -5.04
C PRO A 58 8.72 16.42 -5.32
N THR A 59 9.04 16.89 -6.52
CA THR A 59 8.60 18.21 -7.01
C THR A 59 7.10 18.19 -7.26
N GLU A 60 6.45 19.36 -7.25
CA GLU A 60 5.01 19.48 -7.51
C GLU A 60 4.61 18.90 -8.88
N GLU A 61 5.41 19.16 -9.91
CA GLU A 61 5.17 18.66 -11.26
C GLU A 61 5.24 17.13 -11.32
N LEU A 62 6.18 16.50 -10.61
CA LEU A 62 6.25 15.05 -10.51
C LEU A 62 5.04 14.49 -9.76
N SER A 63 4.61 15.18 -8.70
CA SER A 63 3.43 14.79 -7.92
C SER A 63 2.15 14.78 -8.76
N ARG A 64 2.04 15.63 -9.80
CA ARG A 64 0.91 15.62 -10.74
C ARG A 64 0.88 14.37 -11.62
N LEU A 65 2.04 13.84 -11.98
CA LEU A 65 2.17 12.61 -12.78
C LEU A 65 1.82 11.34 -11.97
N VAL A 66 2.13 11.36 -10.67
CA VAL A 66 1.98 10.21 -9.77
C VAL A 66 0.60 10.15 -9.11
N LYS A 67 -0.11 11.28 -9.00
CA LYS A 67 -1.48 11.31 -8.45
C LYS A 67 -2.40 10.39 -9.25
N PRO A 68 -3.34 9.69 -8.57
CA PRO A 68 -4.27 8.84 -9.27
C PRO A 68 -5.19 9.75 -10.11
N THR A 69 -5.17 9.58 -11.43
CA THR A 69 -6.34 9.92 -12.21
C THR A 69 -7.47 9.07 -11.66
N LYS A 70 -8.58 9.73 -11.32
CA LYS A 70 -9.75 9.16 -10.65
C LYS A 70 -10.43 8.12 -11.54
N THR A 71 -9.81 6.95 -11.71
CA THR A 71 -10.44 5.80 -12.35
C THR A 71 -11.34 5.15 -11.30
N ALA A 72 -12.57 4.87 -11.73
CA ALA A 72 -13.70 4.40 -10.93
C ALA A 72 -13.31 3.36 -9.85
N PRO A 73 -14.00 3.38 -8.70
CA PRO A 73 -13.66 2.55 -7.55
C PRO A 73 -13.65 1.08 -7.95
N VAL A 74 -12.51 0.41 -7.76
CA VAL A 74 -12.46 -1.05 -7.67
C VAL A 74 -13.43 -1.42 -6.53
N ALA A 75 -14.45 -2.20 -6.88
CA ALA A 75 -15.54 -2.59 -6.00
C ALA A 75 -14.98 -3.06 -4.65
N LYS A 76 -15.47 -2.44 -3.57
CA LYS A 76 -15.19 -2.87 -2.20
C LYS A 76 -15.79 -4.26 -2.03
N GLU A 77 -14.98 -5.30 -2.17
CA GLU A 77 -15.33 -6.58 -1.58
C GLU A 77 -15.01 -6.47 -0.08
N THR A 78 -16.02 -6.04 0.69
CA THR A 78 -15.99 -6.08 2.15
C THR A 78 -15.95 -7.54 2.59
N VAL A 79 -14.76 -8.04 2.90
CA VAL A 79 -14.61 -9.25 3.70
C VAL A 79 -15.03 -8.90 5.14
N LYS A 80 -16.23 -9.31 5.53
CA LYS A 80 -16.73 -9.24 6.91
C LYS A 80 -15.92 -10.22 7.76
N ILE A 81 -14.86 -9.73 8.40
CA ILE A 81 -14.26 -10.43 9.54
C ILE A 81 -15.17 -10.23 10.75
N ASN A 82 -16.16 -11.11 10.89
CA ASN A 82 -16.86 -11.32 12.15
C ASN A 82 -15.88 -11.97 13.11
N THR A 83 -15.24 -11.19 13.97
CA THR A 83 -14.61 -11.71 15.18
C THR A 83 -15.48 -11.30 16.35
N GLU A 84 -16.40 -12.20 16.72
CA GLU A 84 -17.11 -12.17 17.99
C GLU A 84 -16.09 -12.34 19.13
N VAL A 85 -15.45 -11.25 19.56
CA VAL A 85 -14.76 -11.23 20.85
C VAL A 85 -15.82 -10.97 21.92
N LYS A 86 -16.32 -12.08 22.45
CA LYS A 86 -17.20 -12.22 23.60
C LYS A 86 -16.55 -11.60 24.85
N ASN A 87 -16.62 -10.28 25.02
CA ASN A 87 -16.16 -9.63 26.25
C ASN A 87 -17.27 -9.64 27.32
N LYS A 88 -17.34 -10.75 28.06
CA LYS A 88 -17.96 -10.76 29.39
C LYS A 88 -17.04 -9.99 30.34
N ASN A 89 -17.42 -8.78 30.75
CA ASN A 89 -17.06 -8.31 32.09
C ASN A 89 -17.91 -7.12 32.58
N ASN A 90 -18.78 -7.46 33.55
CA ASN A 90 -19.16 -6.73 34.75
C ASN A 90 -19.21 -5.20 34.73
N LYS A 91 -20.42 -4.68 34.94
CA LYS A 91 -20.65 -3.59 35.90
C LYS A 91 -21.85 -3.90 36.78
N THR A 92 -21.52 -4.29 38.01
CA THR A 92 -22.40 -4.28 39.19
C THR A 92 -22.41 -2.86 39.78
N LYS A 93 -23.51 -2.53 40.48
CA LYS A 93 -23.78 -1.34 41.33
C LYS A 93 -24.30 -0.12 40.54
N LYS A 94 -25.41 0.50 40.91
CA LYS A 94 -26.21 0.52 42.15
C LYS A 94 -27.63 0.96 41.79
#